data_AF-A0A136IJL8-F1
#
_entry.id   AF-A0A136IJL8-F1
#
_cell.length_a   1.000
_cell.length_b   1.000
_cell.length_c   1.000
_cell.angle_alpha   90.00
_cell.angle_beta   90.00
_cell.angle_gamma   90.00
#
_symmetry.space_group_name_H-M   'P 1'
#
loop_
_entity.id
_entity.type
_entity.pdbx_description
1 polymer ?
#
loop_
_entity_poly.entity_id
_entity_poly.type
_entity_poly.pdbx_seq_one_letter_code
_entity_poly.pdbx_strand_id
1 'polypeptide(L)'
;MLFNLKSIELAWVFSSYAGVFLLHTFQRSVPITRPSFKFRKYITLLCHLSIPIAEISRFHLRAVYQQPVPTVSDFGLCIAHSITALILTSRLRVGDRSIARPSYQAITSIRLCLSAIAYLTGDPFLYRASIRIINGFVYPRIGIKVLGRMKVLPSYSAVYTASNFIASVVSIHETQLALAPHIFLLTFVAILNLNRWVAWHVQEP
;
A
#
# COMPACT_ATOMS: atom_id res chain seq x y z
N MET A 1 -0.87 2.38 36.55
CA MET A 1 -0.11 2.99 35.44
C MET A 1 -0.75 2.50 34.14
N LEU A 2 -1.74 3.24 33.65
CA LEU A 2 -2.52 2.88 32.46
C LEU A 2 -1.62 2.93 31.22
N PHE A 3 -1.56 1.86 30.46
CA PHE A 3 -0.87 1.83 29.17
C PHE A 3 -1.39 2.98 28.30
N ASN A 4 -0.48 3.82 27.79
CA ASN A 4 -0.83 4.87 26.84
C ASN A 4 -1.39 4.21 25.56
N LEU A 5 -2.63 4.55 25.18
CA LEU A 5 -3.30 4.05 23.97
C LEU A 5 -2.41 4.13 22.72
N LYS A 6 -1.57 5.17 22.63
CA LYS A 6 -0.61 5.35 21.53
C LYS A 6 0.53 4.33 21.54
N SER A 7 0.97 3.90 22.73
CA SER A 7 1.97 2.85 22.90
C SER A 7 1.40 1.47 22.57
N ILE A 8 0.11 1.25 22.85
CA ILE A 8 -0.61 0.03 22.41
C ILE A 8 -0.74 0.01 20.89
N GLU A 9 -1.14 1.14 20.27
CA GLU A 9 -1.24 1.28 18.82
C GLU A 9 0.12 1.03 18.14
N LEU A 10 1.20 1.60 18.70
CA LEU A 10 2.58 1.34 18.27
C LEU A 10 2.89 -0.17 18.32
N ALA A 11 2.70 -0.82 19.47
CA ALA A 11 2.97 -2.24 19.62
C ALA A 11 2.16 -3.09 18.63
N TRP A 12 0.86 -2.80 18.48
CA TRP A 12 -0.02 -3.49 17.54
C TRP A 12 0.46 -3.37 16.09
N VAL A 13 0.81 -2.16 15.64
CA VAL A 13 1.30 -1.92 14.29
C VAL A 13 2.61 -2.67 14.05
N PHE A 14 3.58 -2.56 14.96
CA PHE A 14 4.85 -3.27 14.85
C PHE A 14 4.66 -4.80 14.84
N SER A 15 3.82 -5.35 15.71
CA SER A 15 3.50 -6.79 15.73
C SER A 15 2.80 -7.25 14.45
N SER A 16 1.88 -6.45 13.91
CA SER A 16 1.16 -6.77 12.67
C SER A 16 2.10 -6.80 11.46
N TYR A 17 2.97 -5.79 11.36
CA TYR A 17 3.99 -5.73 10.31
C TYR A 17 5.00 -6.88 10.47
N ALA A 18 5.53 -7.11 11.67
CA ALA A 18 6.44 -8.22 11.93
C ALA A 18 5.81 -9.57 11.58
N GLY A 19 4.58 -9.83 12.03
CA GLY A 19 3.85 -11.06 11.73
C GLY A 19 3.65 -11.27 10.23
N VAL A 20 3.26 -10.24 9.50
CA VAL A 20 3.09 -10.32 8.04
C VAL A 20 4.42 -10.55 7.30
N PHE A 21 5.48 -9.84 7.70
CA PHE A 21 6.78 -10.00 7.07
C PHE A 21 7.37 -11.39 7.35
N LEU A 22 7.36 -11.84 8.60
CA LEU A 22 7.92 -13.13 9.02
C LEU A 22 7.10 -14.32 8.50
N LEU A 23 5.77 -14.26 8.55
CA LEU A 23 4.91 -15.41 8.22
C LEU A 23 4.51 -15.49 6.76
N HIS A 24 4.56 -14.39 6.01
CA HIS A 24 4.10 -14.39 4.61
C HIS A 24 5.17 -13.92 3.64
N THR A 25 5.81 -12.78 3.92
CA THR A 25 6.80 -12.23 2.99
C THR A 25 8.02 -13.15 2.92
N PHE A 26 8.66 -13.51 4.05
CA PHE A 26 9.84 -14.38 4.04
C PHE A 26 9.55 -15.85 3.68
N GLN A 27 8.36 -16.36 3.98
CA GLN A 27 8.01 -17.76 3.71
C GLN A 27 7.57 -18.03 2.26
N ARG A 28 7.00 -17.03 1.56
CA ARG A 28 6.47 -17.21 0.19
C ARG A 28 7.07 -16.30 -0.87
N SER A 29 7.67 -15.18 -0.45
CA SER A 29 8.57 -14.40 -1.29
C SER A 29 9.95 -14.82 -0.79
N VAL A 30 10.60 -15.80 -1.38
CA VAL A 30 11.20 -15.67 -2.70
C VAL A 30 11.54 -17.07 -3.24
N PRO A 31 11.42 -17.36 -4.55
CA PRO A 31 12.47 -18.11 -5.20
C PRO A 31 13.70 -17.17 -5.25
N ILE A 32 14.47 -17.09 -4.15
CA ILE A 32 15.68 -16.24 -4.01
C ILE A 32 16.72 -16.59 -5.08
N THR A 33 16.51 -17.66 -5.85
CA THR A 33 17.42 -18.13 -6.90
C THR A 33 16.69 -18.34 -8.23
N ARG A 34 16.23 -17.25 -8.87
CA ARG A 34 16.25 -17.23 -10.35
C ARG A 34 17.43 -16.35 -10.78
N PRO A 35 18.46 -16.89 -11.46
CA PRO A 35 19.69 -16.16 -11.80
C PRO A 35 19.48 -14.93 -12.71
N SER A 36 18.26 -14.72 -13.23
CA SER A 36 17.90 -13.54 -14.03
C SER A 36 17.28 -12.37 -13.23
N PHE A 37 17.29 -12.42 -11.89
CA PHE A 37 16.80 -11.32 -11.06
C PHE A 37 17.80 -10.16 -11.06
N LYS A 38 17.67 -9.25 -12.04
CA LYS A 38 18.53 -8.06 -12.19
C LYS A 38 18.56 -7.23 -10.91
N PHE A 39 19.75 -6.90 -10.38
CA PHE A 39 20.03 -6.11 -9.17
C PHE A 39 19.09 -4.91 -8.95
N ARG A 40 18.79 -4.15 -10.00
CA ARG A 40 17.87 -3.00 -9.96
C ARG A 40 16.46 -3.34 -9.46
N LYS A 41 15.95 -4.55 -9.77
CA LYS A 41 14.64 -5.03 -9.30
C LYS A 41 14.65 -5.28 -7.79
N TYR A 42 15.73 -5.86 -7.29
CA TYR A 42 15.90 -6.13 -5.87
C TYR A 42 15.94 -4.83 -5.05
N ILE A 43 16.73 -3.85 -5.51
CA ILE A 43 16.77 -2.51 -4.89
C ILE A 43 15.39 -1.86 -4.87
N THR A 44 14.67 -1.87 -6.00
CA THR A 44 13.33 -1.26 -6.07
C THR A 44 12.37 -1.90 -5.06
N LEU A 45 12.39 -3.22 -4.95
CA LEU A 45 11.57 -3.95 -3.98
C LEU A 45 11.98 -3.63 -2.53
N LEU A 46 13.28 -3.62 -2.23
CA LEU A 46 13.77 -3.26 -0.90
C LEU A 46 13.33 -1.85 -0.52
N CYS A 47 13.50 -0.86 -1.39
CA CYS A 47 13.04 0.51 -1.16
C CYS A 47 11.52 0.56 -0.93
N HIS A 48 10.74 -0.13 -1.76
CA HIS A 48 9.28 -0.19 -1.63
C HIS A 48 8.82 -0.77 -0.29
N LEU A 49 9.60 -1.68 0.30
CA LEU A 49 9.30 -2.28 1.60
C LEU A 49 9.85 -1.47 2.77
N SER A 50 11.05 -0.89 2.65
CA SER A 50 11.71 -0.18 3.74
C SER A 50 11.14 1.22 3.98
N ILE A 51 10.77 1.94 2.92
CA ILE A 51 10.25 3.32 3.04
C ILE A 51 8.96 3.36 3.88
N PRO A 52 7.94 2.52 3.63
CA PRO A 52 6.72 2.55 4.44
C PRO A 52 6.94 2.15 5.89
N ILE A 53 7.87 1.23 6.15
CA ILE A 53 8.26 0.87 7.53
C ILE A 53 8.87 2.08 8.22
N ALA A 54 9.77 2.81 7.55
CA ALA A 54 10.39 4.02 8.08
C ALA A 54 9.34 5.12 8.35
N GLU A 55 8.41 5.35 7.42
CA GLU A 55 7.33 6.34 7.58
C GLU A 55 6.42 6.03 8.76
N ILE A 56 5.91 4.79 8.85
CA ILE A 56 5.06 4.34 9.96
C ILE A 56 5.82 4.45 11.29
N SER A 57 7.05 3.97 11.33
CA SER A 57 7.88 4.02 12.54
C SER A 57 8.05 5.47 13.00
N ARG A 58 8.43 6.36 12.09
CA ARG A 58 8.61 7.80 12.38
C ARG A 58 7.31 8.46 12.84
N PHE A 59 6.19 8.16 12.18
CA PHE A 59 4.88 8.68 12.57
C PHE A 59 4.50 8.27 14.00
N HIS A 60 4.53 6.96 14.30
CA HIS A 60 4.09 6.48 15.61
C HIS A 60 5.08 6.83 16.72
N LEU A 61 6.39 6.85 16.46
CA LEU A 61 7.38 7.32 17.44
C LEU A 61 7.14 8.78 17.83
N ARG A 62 6.83 9.65 16.86
CA ARG A 62 6.46 11.05 17.15
C ARG A 62 5.12 11.13 17.88
N ALA A 63 4.15 10.30 17.48
CA ALA A 63 2.80 10.32 18.04
C ALA A 63 2.79 10.09 19.56
N VAL A 64 3.73 9.27 20.06
CA VAL A 64 3.92 9.01 21.50
C VAL A 64 4.12 10.31 22.28
N TYR A 65 4.93 11.24 21.76
CA TYR A 65 5.30 12.46 22.45
C TYR A 65 4.41 13.66 22.10
N GLN A 66 4.04 13.82 20.82
CA GLN A 66 3.27 14.96 20.34
C GLN A 66 2.42 14.59 19.11
N GLN A 67 1.47 15.46 18.74
CA GLN A 67 0.71 15.26 17.51
C GLN A 67 1.63 15.40 16.28
N PRO A 68 1.81 14.34 15.46
CA PRO A 68 2.70 14.43 14.31
C PRO A 68 2.16 15.38 13.25
N VAL A 69 3.01 16.26 12.76
CA VAL A 69 2.76 17.16 11.63
C VAL A 69 3.62 16.69 10.45
N PRO A 70 3.13 16.74 9.20
CA PRO A 70 3.90 16.32 8.04
C PRO A 70 5.14 17.20 7.83
N THR A 71 6.27 16.56 7.55
CA THR A 71 7.53 17.25 7.23
C THR A 71 7.95 17.00 5.78
N VAL A 72 8.87 17.82 5.26
CA VAL A 72 9.44 17.66 3.89
C VAL A 72 9.94 16.22 3.68
N SER A 73 10.61 15.64 4.67
CA SER A 73 11.09 14.26 4.59
C SER A 73 9.96 13.25 4.46
N ASP A 74 8.83 13.47 5.15
CA ASP A 74 7.70 12.53 5.12
C ASP A 74 7.03 12.57 3.73
N PHE A 75 6.90 13.76 3.15
CA PHE A 75 6.42 13.90 1.78
C PHE A 75 7.39 13.29 0.76
N GLY A 76 8.70 13.50 0.92
CA GLY A 76 9.74 12.90 0.08
C GLY A 76 9.73 11.37 0.13
N LEU A 77 9.57 10.79 1.33
CA LEU A 77 9.38 9.34 1.50
C LEU A 77 8.10 8.87 0.80
N CYS A 78 6.99 9.62 0.92
CA CYS A 78 5.75 9.28 0.23
C CYS A 78 5.92 9.26 -1.29
N ILE A 79 6.62 10.23 -1.88
CA ILE A 79 6.96 10.27 -3.31
C ILE A 79 7.82 9.06 -3.69
N ALA A 80 8.91 8.81 -2.97
CA ALA A 80 9.82 7.72 -3.25
C ALA A 80 9.12 6.35 -3.18
N HIS A 81 8.25 6.16 -2.18
CA HIS A 81 7.40 4.98 -2.08
C HIS A 81 6.43 4.87 -3.27
N SER A 82 5.78 5.97 -3.66
CA SER A 82 4.84 5.99 -4.78
C SER A 82 5.52 5.64 -6.11
N ILE A 83 6.72 6.16 -6.36
CA ILE A 83 7.52 5.83 -7.54
C ILE A 83 7.87 4.34 -7.56
N THR A 84 8.40 3.81 -6.44
CA THR A 84 8.75 2.39 -6.37
C THR A 84 7.52 1.48 -6.52
N ALA A 85 6.38 1.87 -5.96
CA ALA A 85 5.10 1.18 -6.12
C ALA A 85 4.65 1.14 -7.58
N LEU A 86 4.71 2.26 -8.31
CA LEU A 86 4.33 2.33 -9.73
C LEU A 86 5.29 1.51 -10.61
N ILE A 87 6.60 1.56 -10.34
CA ILE A 87 7.59 0.73 -11.06
C ILE A 87 7.28 -0.76 -10.86
N LEU A 88 6.98 -1.20 -9.63
CA LEU A 88 6.64 -2.59 -9.35
C LEU A 88 5.30 -2.98 -10.00
N THR A 89 4.30 -2.10 -9.94
CA THR A 89 2.96 -2.33 -10.50
C THR A 89 3.01 -2.47 -12.02
N SER A 90 3.85 -1.68 -12.72
CA SER A 90 4.04 -1.81 -14.16
C SER A 90 4.54 -3.20 -14.59
N ARG A 91 5.12 -3.96 -13.65
CA ARG A 91 5.72 -5.28 -13.85
C ARG A 91 4.94 -6.39 -13.16
N LEU A 92 3.72 -6.12 -12.70
CA LEU A 92 2.90 -7.07 -11.96
C LEU A 92 2.55 -8.28 -12.85
N ARG A 93 2.95 -9.47 -12.40
CA ARG A 93 2.71 -10.75 -13.11
C ARG A 93 1.67 -11.64 -12.42
N VAL A 94 1.28 -11.31 -11.19
CA VAL A 94 0.40 -12.14 -10.35
C VAL A 94 -0.95 -11.43 -10.22
N GLY A 95 -2.03 -12.21 -10.26
CA GLY A 95 -3.39 -11.67 -10.27
C GLY A 95 -3.87 -11.30 -11.67
N ASP A 96 -5.17 -11.06 -11.78
CA ASP A 96 -5.77 -10.36 -12.91
C ASP A 96 -5.23 -8.92 -12.97
N ARG A 97 -4.43 -8.64 -14.01
CA ARG A 97 -3.83 -7.33 -14.26
C ARG A 97 -4.86 -6.25 -14.51
N SER A 98 -6.03 -6.60 -15.04
CA SER A 98 -7.07 -5.62 -15.34
C SER A 98 -7.67 -4.99 -14.08
N ILE A 99 -7.56 -5.65 -12.93
CA ILE A 99 -8.09 -5.15 -11.65
C ILE A 99 -6.94 -4.76 -10.70
N ALA A 100 -5.94 -5.64 -10.53
CA ALA A 100 -4.92 -5.45 -9.50
C ALA A 100 -4.04 -4.21 -9.78
N ARG A 101 -3.64 -3.98 -11.04
CA ARG A 101 -2.82 -2.82 -11.42
C ARG A 101 -3.54 -1.48 -11.19
N PRO A 102 -4.76 -1.26 -11.73
CA PRO A 102 -5.48 -0.01 -11.46
C PRO A 102 -5.78 0.19 -9.97
N SER A 103 -5.97 -0.89 -9.19
CA SER A 103 -6.12 -0.78 -7.73
C SER A 103 -4.86 -0.19 -7.06
N TYR A 104 -3.68 -0.72 -7.39
CA TYR A 104 -2.41 -0.19 -6.88
C TYR A 104 -2.12 1.24 -7.33
N GLN A 105 -2.45 1.57 -8.57
CA GLN A 105 -2.28 2.93 -9.08
C GLN A 105 -3.22 3.90 -8.36
N ALA A 106 -4.50 3.54 -8.20
CA ALA A 106 -5.49 4.39 -7.53
C ALA A 106 -5.11 4.69 -6.08
N ILE A 107 -4.76 3.66 -5.31
CA ILE A 107 -4.36 3.84 -3.90
C ILE A 107 -3.09 4.70 -3.78
N THR A 108 -2.13 4.51 -4.70
CA THR A 108 -0.89 5.27 -4.73
C THR A 108 -1.14 6.73 -5.06
N SER A 109 -1.99 7.02 -6.05
CA SER A 109 -2.38 8.37 -6.42
C SER A 109 -3.10 9.09 -5.29
N ILE A 110 -4.06 8.45 -4.64
CA ILE A 110 -4.80 9.03 -3.50
C ILE A 110 -3.84 9.36 -2.36
N ARG A 111 -2.94 8.43 -2.01
CA ARG A 111 -1.95 8.66 -0.96
C ARG A 111 -1.03 9.83 -1.29
N LEU A 112 -0.56 9.93 -2.53
CA LEU A 112 0.29 11.03 -2.96
C LEU A 112 -0.42 12.38 -2.85
N CYS A 113 -1.69 12.45 -3.30
CA CYS A 113 -2.53 13.64 -3.16
C CYS A 113 -2.74 14.01 -1.69
N LEU A 114 -3.13 13.07 -0.83
CA LEU A 114 -3.33 13.32 0.59
C LEU A 114 -2.05 13.79 1.27
N SER A 115 -0.91 13.15 0.98
CA SER A 115 0.38 13.57 1.55
C SER A 115 0.82 14.95 1.07
N ALA A 116 0.55 15.30 -0.20
CA ALA A 116 0.87 16.61 -0.73
C ALA A 116 0.01 17.70 -0.07
N ILE A 117 -1.30 17.49 0.02
CA ILE A 117 -2.22 18.42 0.67
C ILE A 117 -1.83 18.58 2.14
N ALA A 118 -1.61 17.48 2.86
CA ALA A 118 -1.19 17.52 4.26
C ALA A 118 0.11 18.32 4.45
N TYR A 119 1.10 18.13 3.58
CA TYR A 119 2.36 18.87 3.64
C TYR A 119 2.16 20.37 3.39
N LEU A 120 1.32 20.75 2.42
CA LEU A 120 1.04 22.15 2.09
C LEU A 120 0.20 22.86 3.17
N THR A 121 -0.75 22.17 3.78
CA THR A 121 -1.64 22.75 4.79
C THR A 121 -1.13 22.58 6.22
N GLY A 122 -0.15 21.70 6.44
CA GLY A 122 0.29 21.29 7.78
C GLY A 122 -0.74 20.47 8.55
N ASP A 123 -1.80 19.97 7.90
CA ASP A 123 -2.92 19.32 8.58
C ASP A 123 -2.54 17.92 9.14
N PRO A 124 -2.54 17.72 10.48
CA PRO A 124 -2.24 16.44 11.09
C PRO A 124 -3.24 15.33 10.76
N PHE A 125 -4.50 15.69 10.47
CA PHE A 125 -5.54 14.72 10.12
C PHE A 125 -5.28 14.11 8.75
N LEU A 126 -5.03 14.94 7.74
CA LEU A 126 -4.68 14.46 6.39
C LEU A 126 -3.35 13.70 6.38
N TYR A 127 -2.38 14.11 7.20
CA TYR A 127 -1.14 13.36 7.38
C TYR A 127 -1.38 11.96 7.95
N ARG A 128 -2.18 11.85 9.03
CA ARG A 128 -2.59 10.55 9.59
C ARG A 128 -3.35 9.70 8.57
N ALA A 129 -4.25 10.30 7.80
CA ALA A 129 -4.99 9.61 6.75
C ALA A 129 -4.03 9.01 5.70
N SER A 130 -3.04 9.78 5.22
CA SER A 130 -2.00 9.29 4.31
C SER A 130 -1.20 8.11 4.90
N ILE A 131 -0.82 8.18 6.18
CA ILE A 131 -0.10 7.11 6.86
C ILE A 131 -0.94 5.84 6.98
N ARG A 132 -2.23 5.95 7.31
CA ARG A 132 -3.13 4.78 7.43
C ARG A 132 -3.30 4.01 6.13
N ILE A 133 -3.21 4.68 4.97
CA ILE A 133 -3.23 3.99 3.68
C ILE A 133 -2.09 2.97 3.54
N ILE A 134 -0.98 3.17 4.23
CA ILE A 134 0.16 2.24 4.24
C ILE A 134 -0.23 0.87 4.82
N ASN A 135 -1.28 0.77 5.65
CA ASN A 135 -1.80 -0.51 6.11
C ASN A 135 -2.28 -1.42 4.96
N GLY A 136 -2.40 -0.87 3.74
CA GLY A 136 -2.57 -1.62 2.50
C GLY A 136 -1.43 -2.59 2.19
N PHE A 137 -0.32 -2.55 2.93
CA PHE A 137 0.65 -3.63 2.93
C PHE A 137 0.19 -4.85 3.74
N VAL A 138 -0.47 -4.65 4.87
CA VAL A 138 -0.86 -5.74 5.78
C VAL A 138 -2.08 -6.47 5.24
N TYR A 139 -3.12 -5.72 4.85
CA TYR A 139 -4.42 -6.31 4.49
C TYR A 139 -4.40 -7.30 3.33
N PRO A 140 -3.64 -7.11 2.24
CA PRO A 140 -3.61 -8.11 1.17
C PRO A 140 -3.02 -9.45 1.64
N ARG A 141 -2.03 -9.44 2.55
CA ARG A 141 -1.46 -10.71 3.07
C ARG A 141 -2.44 -11.43 3.98
N ILE A 142 -3.15 -10.69 4.82
CA ILE A 142 -4.23 -11.24 5.65
C ILE A 142 -5.32 -11.82 4.73
N GLY A 143 -5.76 -11.05 3.73
CA GLY A 143 -6.74 -11.47 2.74
C GLY A 143 -6.35 -12.75 2.00
N ILE A 144 -5.10 -12.84 1.52
CA ILE A 144 -4.60 -14.04 0.83
C ILE A 144 -4.65 -15.26 1.75
N LYS A 145 -4.29 -15.09 3.03
CA LYS A 145 -4.33 -16.18 4.02
C LYS A 145 -5.76 -16.62 4.34
N VAL A 146 -6.68 -15.67 4.51
CA VAL A 146 -8.09 -15.94 4.85
C VAL A 146 -8.82 -16.53 3.65
N LEU A 147 -8.87 -15.81 2.51
CA LEU A 147 -9.56 -16.26 1.30
C LEU A 147 -8.93 -17.52 0.71
N GLY A 148 -7.61 -17.67 0.80
CA GLY A 148 -6.92 -18.89 0.38
C GLY A 148 -7.28 -20.12 1.21
N ARG A 149 -7.62 -19.95 2.50
CA ARG A 149 -8.10 -21.05 3.36
C ARG A 149 -9.56 -21.39 3.11
N MET A 150 -10.38 -20.40 2.79
CA MET A 150 -11.82 -20.60 2.53
C MET A 150 -12.08 -21.37 1.23
N LYS A 151 -11.12 -21.40 0.29
CA LYS A 151 -11.25 -22.08 -1.02
C LYS A 151 -12.47 -21.65 -1.84
N VAL A 152 -12.99 -20.45 -1.58
CA VAL A 152 -14.18 -19.87 -2.27
C VAL A 152 -13.85 -19.33 -3.67
N LEU A 153 -12.58 -19.08 -3.96
CA LEU A 153 -12.12 -18.54 -5.24
C LEU A 153 -11.35 -19.62 -6.04
N PRO A 154 -11.52 -19.65 -7.37
CA PRO A 154 -11.08 -20.78 -8.21
C PRO A 154 -9.56 -20.88 -8.36
N SER A 155 -8.80 -19.82 -8.08
CA SER A 155 -7.35 -19.82 -8.26
C SER A 155 -6.64 -18.87 -7.30
N TYR A 156 -5.34 -19.08 -7.09
CA TYR A 156 -4.49 -18.15 -6.35
C TYR A 156 -4.49 -16.75 -6.98
N SER A 157 -4.57 -16.67 -8.32
CA SER A 157 -4.68 -15.39 -9.03
C SER A 157 -5.94 -14.62 -8.62
N ALA A 158 -7.09 -15.30 -8.57
CA ALA A 158 -8.36 -14.72 -8.14
C ALA A 158 -8.30 -14.30 -6.66
N VAL A 159 -7.76 -15.16 -5.77
CA VAL A 159 -7.53 -14.84 -4.35
C VAL A 159 -6.67 -13.59 -4.21
N TYR A 160 -5.55 -13.52 -4.94
CA TYR A 160 -4.64 -12.38 -4.89
C TYR A 160 -5.31 -11.09 -5.37
N THR A 161 -6.03 -11.12 -6.49
CA THR A 161 -6.75 -9.95 -7.01
C THR A 161 -7.81 -9.47 -6.02
N ALA A 162 -8.67 -10.36 -5.54
CA ALA A 162 -9.72 -10.02 -4.58
C ALA A 162 -9.11 -9.46 -3.28
N SER A 163 -8.07 -10.09 -2.77
CA SER A 163 -7.39 -9.64 -1.54
C SER A 163 -6.80 -8.23 -1.69
N ASN A 164 -6.17 -7.92 -2.82
CA ASN A 164 -5.60 -6.58 -3.04
C ASN A 164 -6.68 -5.52 -3.22
N PHE A 165 -7.76 -5.84 -3.95
CA PHE A 165 -8.87 -4.91 -4.13
C PHE A 165 -9.56 -4.60 -2.79
N ILE A 166 -9.93 -5.63 -2.04
CA ILE A 166 -10.54 -5.50 -0.70
C ILE A 166 -9.62 -4.74 0.24
N ALA A 167 -8.33 -5.09 0.26
CA ALA A 167 -7.35 -4.40 1.08
C ALA A 167 -7.27 -2.90 0.77
N SER A 168 -7.32 -2.51 -0.50
CA SER A 168 -7.29 -1.11 -0.91
C SER A 168 -8.50 -0.35 -0.37
N VAL A 169 -9.69 -0.96 -0.43
CA VAL A 169 -10.92 -0.40 0.14
C VAL A 169 -10.81 -0.26 1.65
N VAL A 170 -10.34 -1.30 2.35
CA VAL A 170 -10.19 -1.28 3.81
C VAL A 170 -9.19 -0.21 4.23
N SER A 171 -8.02 -0.13 3.61
CA SER A 171 -7.01 0.90 3.90
C SER A 171 -7.52 2.32 3.71
N ILE A 172 -8.34 2.53 2.70
CA ILE A 172 -8.98 3.82 2.44
C ILE A 172 -10.06 4.12 3.48
N HIS A 173 -10.85 3.14 3.87
CA HIS A 173 -11.85 3.31 4.93
C HIS A 173 -11.20 3.69 6.27
N GLU A 174 -10.01 3.17 6.58
CA GLU A 174 -9.28 3.53 7.80
C GLU A 174 -8.86 5.00 7.87
N THR A 175 -8.81 5.71 6.74
CA THR A 175 -8.51 7.14 6.73
C THR A 175 -9.55 7.98 7.48
N GLN A 176 -10.75 7.43 7.74
CA GLN A 176 -11.90 8.12 8.35
C GLN A 176 -12.40 9.33 7.56
N LEU A 177 -11.96 9.49 6.31
CA LEU A 177 -12.56 10.43 5.37
C LEU A 177 -13.92 9.86 4.91
N ALA A 178 -15.01 10.59 5.13
CA ALA A 178 -16.37 10.10 4.89
C ALA A 178 -16.59 9.56 3.46
N LEU A 179 -16.00 10.22 2.46
CA LEU A 179 -16.13 9.84 1.05
C LEU A 179 -14.95 9.03 0.51
N ALA A 180 -14.01 8.59 1.36
CA ALA A 180 -12.78 7.95 0.90
C ALA A 180 -13.04 6.70 0.04
N PRO A 181 -13.91 5.75 0.42
CA PRO A 181 -14.16 4.57 -0.41
C PRO A 181 -14.74 4.92 -1.79
N HIS A 182 -15.59 5.95 -1.85
CA HIS A 182 -16.15 6.45 -3.11
C HIS A 182 -15.07 7.09 -3.98
N ILE A 183 -14.19 7.92 -3.39
CA ILE A 183 -13.03 8.50 -4.08
C ILE A 183 -12.13 7.39 -4.63
N PHE A 184 -11.91 6.32 -3.86
CA PHE A 184 -11.15 5.17 -4.33
C PHE A 184 -11.82 4.50 -5.54
N LEU A 185 -13.12 4.20 -5.48
CA LEU A 185 -13.83 3.58 -6.59
C LEU A 185 -13.81 4.45 -7.85
N LEU A 186 -14.03 5.77 -7.72
CA LEU A 186 -13.97 6.70 -8.84
C LEU A 186 -12.56 6.76 -9.45
N THR A 187 -11.54 6.88 -8.61
CA THR A 187 -10.13 6.90 -9.06
C THR A 187 -9.75 5.57 -9.72
N PHE A 188 -10.19 4.44 -9.16
CA PHE A 188 -10.00 3.11 -9.72
C PHE A 188 -10.63 2.99 -11.11
N VAL A 189 -11.90 3.39 -11.27
CA VAL A 189 -12.61 3.34 -12.56
C VAL A 189 -11.94 4.26 -13.57
N ALA A 190 -11.55 5.47 -13.18
CA ALA A 190 -10.84 6.41 -14.06
C ALA A 190 -9.51 5.83 -14.55
N ILE A 191 -8.70 5.27 -13.65
CA ILE A 191 -7.41 4.66 -14.00
C ILE A 191 -7.60 3.37 -14.80
N LEU A 192 -8.63 2.57 -14.52
CA LEU A 192 -8.97 1.39 -15.29
C LEU A 192 -9.26 1.76 -16.75
N ASN A 193 -10.10 2.77 -16.98
CA ASN A 193 -10.42 3.25 -18.32
C ASN A 193 -9.20 3.86 -19.00
N LEU A 194 -8.40 4.65 -18.28
CA LEU A 194 -7.15 5.20 -18.81
C LEU A 194 -6.18 4.09 -19.24
N ASN A 195 -6.00 3.05 -18.42
CA ASN A 195 -5.15 1.91 -18.75
C ASN A 195 -5.64 1.18 -20.01
N ARG A 196 -6.97 1.02 -20.18
CA ARG A 196 -7.56 0.43 -21.39
C ARG A 196 -7.35 1.30 -22.62
N TRP A 197 -7.59 2.60 -22.48
CA TRP A 197 -7.39 3.58 -23.56
C TRP A 197 -5.94 3.60 -24.03
N VAL A 198 -4.97 3.68 -23.09
CA VAL A 198 -3.53 3.62 -23.41
C VAL A 198 -3.17 2.28 -24.04
N ALA A 199 -3.71 1.16 -23.55
CA ALA A 199 -3.43 -0.15 -24.13
C ALA A 199 -3.91 -0.26 -25.58
N TRP A 200 -5.03 0.38 -25.94
CA TRP A 200 -5.50 0.46 -27.32
C TRP A 200 -4.55 1.32 -28.16
N HIS A 201 -4.29 2.56 -27.76
CA HIS A 201 -3.60 3.56 -28.59
C HIS A 201 -2.08 3.36 -28.68
N VAL A 202 -1.47 2.63 -27.73
CA VAL A 202 -0.03 2.34 -27.75
C VAL A 202 0.28 0.98 -28.40
N GLN A 203 -0.73 0.17 -28.71
CA GLN A 203 -0.59 -1.10 -29.44
C GLN A 203 -0.80 -0.96 -30.96
N GLU A 204 -1.11 0.23 -31.47
CA GLU A 204 -1.06 0.55 -32.90
C GLU A 204 0.34 1.07 -33.26
N PRO A 205 1.24 0.24 -33.83
CA PRO A 205 2.34 0.73 -34.66
C PRO A 205 1.83 1.17 -36.04
#